data_AF-A0ABD0RV71-F1
#
_entry.id   AF-A0ABD0RV71-F1
#
_cell.length_a   1.000
_cell.length_b   1.000
_cell.length_c   1.000
_cell.angle_alpha   90.00
_cell.angle_beta   90.00
_cell.angle_gamma   90.00
#
_symmetry.space_group_name_H-M   'P 1'
#
loop_
_entity.id
_entity.type
_entity.pdbx_description
1 polymer ?
#
loop_
_entity_poly.entity_id
_entity_poly.type
_entity_poly.pdbx_seq_one_letter_code
_entity_poly.pdbx_strand_id
1 'polypeptide(L)' 'KVFVEAQDYSGGAINVKITVKNHPQKDREILSKSVSLTADNNFQILTDIQ' A
#
# COMPACT_ATOMS: atom_id res chain seq x y z
N LYS A 1 0.21 -7.33 9.16
CA LYS A 1 0.27 -7.68 7.72
C LYS A 1 -0.91 -7.10 6.95
N VAL A 2 -0.62 -6.49 5.81
CA VAL A 2 -1.55 -5.92 4.84
C VAL A 2 -1.16 -6.44 3.46
N PHE A 3 -2.14 -6.93 2.69
CA PHE A 3 -1.97 -7.31 1.30
C PHE A 3 -2.41 -6.15 0.41
N VAL A 4 -1.62 -5.84 -0.61
CA VAL A 4 -1.89 -4.77 -1.57
C VAL A 4 -1.66 -5.33 -2.97
N GLU A 5 -2.64 -5.13 -3.84
CA GLU A 5 -2.58 -5.51 -5.26
C GLU A 5 -3.20 -4.41 -6.13
N ALA A 6 -2.79 -4.36 -7.40
CA ALA A 6 -3.45 -3.57 -8.43
C ALA A 6 -4.19 -4.51 -9.40
N GLN A 7 -5.52 -4.40 -9.46
CA GLN A 7 -6.35 -5.14 -10.40
C GLN A 7 -6.51 -4.36 -11.71
N ASP A 8 -6.60 -5.08 -12.83
CA ASP A 8 -6.80 -4.51 -14.18
C ASP A 8 -5.77 -3.45 -14.58
N TYR A 9 -4.56 -3.52 -14.00
CA TYR A 9 -3.52 -2.52 -14.23
C TYR A 9 -2.58 -2.94 -15.37
N SER A 10 -2.50 -2.11 -16.41
CA SER A 10 -1.67 -2.33 -17.60
C SER A 10 -0.52 -1.31 -17.75
N GLY A 11 -0.25 -0.50 -16.72
CA GLY A 11 0.76 0.56 -16.75
C GLY A 11 2.14 0.17 -16.20
N GLY A 12 2.95 1.17 -15.87
CA GLY A 12 4.29 1.01 -15.30
C GLY A 12 4.30 0.81 -13.76
N ALA A 13 5.46 0.90 -13.12
CA ALA A 13 5.53 0.74 -11.66
C ALA A 13 4.61 1.73 -10.91
N ILE A 14 3.88 1.24 -9.89
CA ILE A 14 3.00 2.03 -9.04
C ILE A 14 3.61 2.16 -7.65
N ASN A 15 3.76 3.39 -7.17
CA ASN A 15 4.09 3.63 -5.76
C ASN A 15 2.80 3.80 -4.96
N VAL A 16 2.58 2.93 -3.97
CA VAL A 16 1.40 2.95 -3.10
C VAL A 16 1.82 3.40 -1.71
N LYS A 17 1.18 4.45 -1.21
CA LYS A 17 1.30 4.89 0.20
C LYS A 17 0.16 4.29 1.00
N ILE A 18 0.50 3.52 2.02
CA ILE A 18 -0.43 2.96 3.00
C ILE A 18 -0.34 3.79 4.26
N THR A 19 -1.46 4.34 4.73
CA THR A 19 -1.52 5.17 5.93
C THR A 19 -2.52 4.61 6.93
N VAL A 20 -2.07 4.39 8.17
CA VAL A 20 -2.94 4.06 9.31
C VAL A 20 -3.27 5.34 10.04
N LYS A 21 -4.56 5.58 10.30
CA LYS A 21 -5.04 6.75 11.04
C LYS A 21 -5.83 6.32 12.28
N ASN A 22 -6.00 7.25 13.21
CA ASN A 22 -6.86 7.05 14.37
C ASN A 22 -8.32 6.80 13.96
N HIS A 23 -9.05 6.01 14.75
CA HIS A 23 -10.46 5.71 14.56
C HIS A 23 -11.26 6.24 15.77
N PRO A 24 -12.45 6.83 15.58
CA PRO A 24 -13.18 7.00 14.32
C PRO A 24 -12.83 8.25 13.49
N GLN A 25 -12.14 9.24 14.08
CA GLN A 25 -12.01 10.59 13.50
C GLN A 25 -11.16 10.64 12.22
N LYS A 26 -10.17 9.74 12.06
CA LYS A 26 -9.26 9.64 10.88
C LYS A 26 -8.50 10.93 10.56
N ASP A 27 -8.28 11.78 11.55
CA ASP A 27 -7.58 13.07 11.43
C ASP A 27 -6.09 12.99 11.77
N ARG A 28 -5.65 11.98 12.53
CA ARG A 28 -4.26 11.75 12.92
C ARG A 28 -3.68 10.52 12.21
N GLU A 29 -2.59 10.73 11.48
CA GLU A 29 -1.72 9.65 10.98
C GLU A 29 -0.94 9.01 12.15
N ILE A 30 -1.01 7.69 12.26
CA ILE A 30 -0.32 6.89 13.28
C ILE A 30 0.93 6.26 12.67
N LEU A 31 0.79 5.66 11.48
CA LEU A 31 1.87 5.02 10.74
C LEU A 31 1.67 5.23 9.23
N SER A 32 2.76 5.21 8.49
CA SER A 32 2.75 5.23 7.04
C SER A 32 3.86 4.36 6.47
N LYS A 33 3.55 3.66 5.39
CA LYS A 33 4.51 2.85 4.65
C LYS A 33 4.28 3.01 3.15
N SER A 34 5.36 3.12 2.39
CA SER A 34 5.30 3.10 0.93
C SER A 34 5.79 1.75 0.42
N VAL A 35 5.10 1.23 -0.60
CA VAL A 35 5.49 0.02 -1.33
C VAL A 35 5.45 0.31 -2.83
N SER A 36 6.26 -0.41 -3.60
CA SER A 36 6.25 -0.34 -5.05
C SER A 36 5.67 -1.62 -5.62
N LEU A 37 4.62 -1.49 -6.43
CA LEU A 37 4.04 -2.55 -7.24
C LEU A 37 4.68 -2.47 -8.62
N THR A 38 5.36 -3.52 -9.03
CA THR A 38 6.13 -3.58 -10.28
C THR A 38 5.80 -4.87 -11.02
N ALA A 39 6.23 -4.97 -12.28
CA ALA A 39 6.12 -6.22 -13.03
C ALA A 39 6.83 -7.38 -12.32
N ASP A 40 7.96 -7.12 -11.64
CA ASP A 40 8.74 -8.14 -10.92
C ASP A 40 7.98 -8.78 -9.76
N ASN A 41 7.06 -8.04 -9.12
CA ASN A 41 6.21 -8.56 -8.06
C ASN A 41 4.77 -8.81 -8.52
N ASN A 42 4.53 -8.89 -9.83
CA ASN A 42 3.20 -9.06 -10.43
C ASN A 42 2.19 -8.02 -9.93
N PHE A 43 2.65 -6.82 -9.61
CA PHE A 43 1.86 -5.75 -9.02
C PHE A 43 1.12 -6.13 -7.72
N GLN A 44 1.72 -7.00 -6.91
CA GLN A 44 1.17 -7.46 -5.63
C GLN A 44 2.24 -7.59 -4.54
N ILE A 45 1.86 -7.31 -3.28
CA ILE A 45 2.77 -7.43 -2.13
C ILE A 45 2.01 -7.71 -0.83
N LEU A 46 2.57 -8.58 0.02
CA LEU A 46 2.18 -8.75 1.43
C LEU A 46 3.23 -8.05 2.29
N THR A 47 2.82 -7.07 3.10
CA THR A 47 3.75 -6.24 3.87
C THR A 47 3.29 -6.06 5.32
N ASP A 48 4.23 -5.93 6.25
CA ASP A 48 3.94 -5.49 7.61
C ASP A 48 3.97 -3.97 7.71
N ILE A 49 3.02 -3.40 8.45
CA ILE A 49 3.02 -1.99 8.83
C ILE A 49 3.50 -1.98 10.27
N GLN A 50 4.79 -1.70 10.45
CA GLN A 50 5.43 -1.46 11.75
C GLN A 50 5.65 0.03 11.92
#